data_AF-A0A7C5RBV6-F1
#
_entry.id   AF-A0A7C5RBV6-F1
#
_cell.length_a   1.000
_cell.length_b   1.000
_cell.length_c   1.000
_cell.angle_alpha   90.00
_cell.angle_beta   90.00
_cell.angle_gamma   90.00
#
_symmetry.space_group_name_H-M   'P 1'
#
loop_
_entity.id
_entity.type
_entity.pdbx_description
1 polymer ?
#
loop_
_entity_poly.entity_id
_entity_poly.type
_entity_poly.pdbx_seq_one_letter_code
_entity_poly.pdbx_strand_id
1 'polypeptide(L)'
;MIITVNELTTRRSVKLEVEPGHTVRVVVEEVMKALKIPPTTTYRLVLGGKEIGPELFDKTLGELGISDGAIMDLVPRPVGGAMLPQDKLLKRLEREEQEMRQQGYEFVREEVWRQMSFPMVYSAGLETLDVALRYVVTFQARGFVLTKKGVEEQLTHTASIYVLRYYPYPDPKHGAPMRIFWESNIFHPNICPGPRYGGNGLVCWKMIREWGKNFSLSTLVRGLQLLVENPNPEDPLSKIPICMQATAFFKENPHLMGSMQAPAGGRPRVVE
;
A
#
# COMPACT_ATOMS: atom_id res chain seq x y z
N MET A 1 40.02 9.71 5.75
CA MET A 1 39.54 8.36 6.07
C MET A 1 38.63 7.86 4.96
N ILE A 2 38.68 6.58 4.63
CA ILE A 2 37.89 5.96 3.57
C ILE A 2 36.70 5.25 4.19
N ILE A 3 35.50 5.56 3.72
CA ILE A 3 34.26 4.89 4.10
C ILE A 3 33.61 4.25 2.87
N THR A 4 32.83 3.18 3.08
CA THR A 4 32.04 2.54 2.02
C THR A 4 30.56 2.70 2.33
N VAL A 5 29.78 3.18 1.36
CA VAL A 5 28.33 3.31 1.46
C VAL A 5 27.66 2.43 0.41
N ASN A 6 26.85 1.46 0.86
CA ASN A 6 26.07 0.59 -0.02
C ASN A 6 24.66 1.13 -0.16
N GLU A 7 24.17 1.28 -1.38
CA GLU A 7 22.77 1.58 -1.63
C GLU A 7 22.03 0.27 -1.90
N LEU A 8 21.20 -0.13 -0.93
CA LEU A 8 20.63 -1.47 -0.89
C LEU A 8 19.61 -1.75 -2.00
N THR A 9 18.95 -0.73 -2.57
CA THR A 9 17.92 -0.95 -3.59
C THR A 9 18.49 -1.21 -4.98
N THR A 10 19.63 -0.60 -5.32
CA THR A 10 20.33 -0.76 -6.59
C THR A 10 21.54 -1.68 -6.49
N ARG A 11 21.89 -2.14 -5.27
CA ARG A 11 23.09 -2.96 -4.98
C ARG A 11 24.38 -2.32 -5.50
N ARG A 12 24.45 -0.99 -5.47
CA ARG A 12 25.63 -0.22 -5.85
C ARG A 12 26.32 0.30 -4.59
N SER A 13 27.64 0.43 -4.64
CA SER A 13 28.43 0.94 -3.52
C SER A 13 29.31 2.09 -3.98
N VAL A 14 29.52 3.06 -3.10
CA VAL A 14 30.44 4.18 -3.31
C VAL A 14 31.48 4.14 -2.19
N LYS A 15 32.76 4.26 -2.56
CA LYS A 15 33.84 4.53 -1.62
C LYS A 15 34.16 6.02 -1.65
N LEU A 16 34.22 6.64 -0.48
CA LEU A 16 34.45 8.07 -0.33
C LEU A 16 35.64 8.30 0.59
N GLU A 17 36.50 9.22 0.20
CA GLU A 17 37.48 9.82 1.08
C GLU A 17 36.82 11.00 1.80
N VAL A 18 36.83 10.96 3.13
CA VAL A 18 36.17 11.93 4.00
C VAL A 18 37.06 12.30 5.19
N GLU A 19 36.82 13.46 5.80
CA GLU A 19 37.47 13.88 7.03
C GLU A 19 36.54 13.69 8.23
N PRO A 20 37.06 13.42 9.45
CA PRO A 20 36.23 13.29 10.66
C PRO A 20 35.34 14.52 10.94
N GLY A 21 35.77 15.71 10.49
CA GLY A 21 35.02 16.96 10.62
C GLY A 21 33.90 17.15 9.58
N HIS A 22 33.81 16.31 8.55
CA HIS A 22 32.68 16.37 7.61
C HIS A 22 31.38 16.01 8.33
N THR A 23 30.29 16.69 7.96
CA THR A 23 28.96 16.37 8.46
C THR A 23 28.37 15.19 7.71
N VAL A 24 27.42 14.49 8.34
CA VAL A 24 26.67 13.42 7.70
C VAL A 24 25.93 13.92 6.46
N ARG A 25 25.40 15.14 6.49
CA ARG A 25 24.73 15.78 5.34
C ARG A 25 25.59 15.75 4.08
N VAL A 26 26.83 16.25 4.19
CA VAL A 26 27.76 16.36 3.04
C VAL A 26 28.07 14.97 2.47
N VAL A 27 28.28 13.97 3.33
CA VAL A 27 28.51 12.59 2.89
C VAL A 27 27.30 12.04 2.13
N VAL A 28 26.09 12.20 2.67
CA VAL A 28 24.86 11.71 2.02
C VAL A 28 24.65 12.39 0.67
N GLU A 29 24.82 13.72 0.59
CA GLU A 29 24.67 14.48 -0.65
C GLU A 29 25.67 14.02 -1.73
N GLU A 30 26.94 13.80 -1.38
CA GLU A 30 27.93 13.34 -2.36
C GLU A 30 27.69 11.89 -2.80
N VAL A 31 27.26 10.99 -1.90
CA VAL A 31 26.81 9.63 -2.26
C VAL A 31 25.64 9.70 -3.25
N MET A 32 24.63 10.52 -2.95
CA MET A 32 23.44 10.66 -3.79
C MET A 32 23.80 11.17 -5.18
N LYS A 33 24.66 12.19 -5.25
CA LYS A 33 25.18 12.74 -6.50
C LYS A 33 25.97 11.69 -7.29
N ALA A 34 26.90 10.98 -6.67
CA ALA A 34 27.70 9.93 -7.30
C ALA A 34 26.82 8.79 -7.86
N LEU A 35 25.79 8.39 -7.12
CA LEU A 35 24.86 7.34 -7.53
C LEU A 35 23.72 7.84 -8.43
N LYS A 36 23.67 9.13 -8.75
CA LYS A 36 22.59 9.79 -9.52
C LYS A 36 21.21 9.51 -8.92
N ILE A 37 21.13 9.57 -7.60
CA ILE A 37 19.92 9.35 -6.83
C ILE A 37 19.11 10.65 -6.79
N PRO A 38 17.80 10.63 -7.12
CA PRO A 38 16.97 11.82 -7.05
C PRO A 38 16.88 12.40 -5.62
N PRO A 39 16.95 13.73 -5.45
CA PRO A 39 16.85 14.39 -4.14
C PRO A 39 15.45 14.30 -3.50
N THR A 40 14.47 13.76 -4.23
CA THR A 40 13.08 13.63 -3.79
C THR A 40 12.85 12.50 -2.79
N THR A 41 13.88 11.71 -2.50
CA THR A 41 13.81 10.61 -1.53
C THR A 41 14.65 10.97 -0.33
N THR A 42 14.07 10.93 0.88
CA THR A 42 14.85 10.99 2.11
C THR A 42 15.55 9.68 2.36
N TYR A 43 16.83 9.76 2.72
CA TYR A 43 17.66 8.61 3.01
C TYR A 43 18.11 8.64 4.47
N ARG A 44 18.40 7.45 4.99
CA ARG A 44 19.09 7.28 6.28
C ARG A 44 20.34 6.45 6.06
N LEU A 45 21.39 6.75 6.80
CA LEU A 45 22.56 5.88 6.88
C LEU A 45 22.34 4.86 8.00
N VAL A 46 22.72 3.62 7.74
CA VAL A 46 22.72 2.55 8.75
C VAL A 46 24.16 2.10 8.95
N LEU A 47 24.63 2.14 10.20
CA LEU A 47 25.95 1.64 10.59
C LEU A 47 25.78 0.63 11.72
N GLY A 48 26.15 -0.63 11.49
CA GLY A 48 26.03 -1.69 12.51
C GLY A 48 24.61 -1.86 13.06
N GLY A 49 23.59 -1.64 12.23
CA GLY A 49 22.17 -1.69 12.62
C GLY A 49 21.64 -0.41 13.28
N LYS A 50 22.49 0.57 13.59
CA LYS A 50 22.06 1.88 14.09
C LYS A 50 21.74 2.83 12.95
N GLU A 51 20.54 3.38 12.98
CA GLU A 51 20.11 4.41 12.02
C GLU A 51 20.59 5.80 12.40
N ILE A 52 21.05 6.53 11.39
CA ILE A 52 21.42 7.94 11.44
C ILE A 52 20.46 8.66 10.48
N GLY A 53 19.46 9.33 11.05
CA GLY A 53 18.45 10.07 10.30
C GLY A 53 18.78 11.56 10.12
N PRO A 54 17.89 12.30 9.41
CA PRO A 54 18.05 13.74 9.14
C PRO A 54 18.31 14.60 10.38
N GLU A 55 17.82 14.19 11.54
CA GLU A 55 18.03 14.85 12.83
C GLU A 55 19.48 14.85 13.31
N LEU A 56 20.33 13.99 12.76
CA LEU A 56 21.76 13.91 13.05
C LEU A 56 22.62 14.40 11.88
N PHE A 57 22.03 14.98 10.83
CA PHE A 57 22.77 15.36 9.62
C PHE A 57 23.77 16.49 9.83
N ASP A 58 23.55 17.31 10.85
CA ASP A 58 24.45 18.40 11.22
C ASP A 58 25.57 17.94 12.15
N LYS A 59 25.55 16.68 12.62
CA LYS A 59 26.68 16.07 13.35
C LYS A 59 27.79 15.65 12.40
N THR A 60 29.01 15.76 12.91
CA THR A 60 30.22 15.31 12.22
C THR A 60 30.39 13.79 12.30
N LEU A 61 31.15 13.21 11.37
CA LEU A 61 31.48 11.79 11.39
C LEU A 61 32.20 11.38 12.68
N GLY A 62 33.10 12.24 13.17
CA GLY A 62 33.82 12.04 14.43
C GLY A 62 32.90 11.99 15.65
N GLU A 63 31.93 12.90 15.74
CA GLU A 63 30.92 12.91 16.83
C GLU A 63 30.03 11.66 16.85
N LEU A 64 29.86 11.02 15.69
CA LEU A 64 29.09 9.77 15.57
C LEU A 64 29.95 8.51 15.74
N GLY A 65 31.26 8.67 15.99
CA GLY A 65 32.19 7.56 16.15
C GLY A 65 32.45 6.78 14.86
N ILE A 66 32.25 7.41 13.69
CA ILE A 66 32.50 6.80 12.39
C ILE A 66 34.00 6.87 12.10
N SER A 67 34.63 5.71 11.97
CA SER A 67 36.06 5.56 11.75
C SER A 67 36.41 5.22 10.30
N ASP A 68 37.71 5.24 10.00
CA ASP A 68 38.27 4.69 8.77
C ASP A 68 37.84 3.23 8.57
N GLY A 69 37.53 2.86 7.32
CA GLY A 69 37.05 1.53 6.94
C GLY A 69 35.57 1.26 7.26
N ALA A 70 34.81 2.22 7.81
CA ALA A 70 33.40 2.02 8.12
C ALA A 70 32.58 1.65 6.86
N ILE A 71 31.71 0.66 7.03
CA ILE A 71 30.75 0.23 6.01
C ILE A 71 29.35 0.60 6.48
N MET A 72 28.64 1.38 5.67
CA MET A 72 27.30 1.87 5.96
C MET A 72 26.35 1.51 4.82
N ASP A 73 25.07 1.41 5.15
CA ASP A 73 24.02 1.24 4.15
C ASP A 73 23.21 2.54 4.02
N LEU A 74 23.07 3.04 2.79
CA LEU A 74 22.14 4.10 2.44
C LEU A 74 20.76 3.47 2.17
N VAL A 75 19.84 3.71 3.09
CA VAL A 75 18.48 3.15 3.03
C VAL A 75 17.49 4.25 2.67
N PRO A 76 16.72 4.11 1.58
CA PRO A 76 15.63 5.03 1.30
C PRO A 76 14.58 4.89 2.40
N ARG A 77 14.24 6.02 3.01
CA ARG A 77 13.08 6.18 3.88
C ARG A 77 12.20 7.20 3.19
N PRO A 78 11.42 6.82 2.17
CA PRO A 78 10.55 7.78 1.49
C PRO A 78 9.74 8.54 2.55
N VAL A 79 9.86 9.87 2.62
CA VAL A 79 8.80 10.65 3.24
C VAL A 79 7.55 10.28 2.47
N GLY A 80 6.46 9.97 3.17
CA GLY A 80 5.24 9.72 2.44
C GLY A 80 4.96 10.87 1.47
N GLY A 81 4.39 10.55 0.31
CA GLY A 81 4.11 11.52 -0.75
C GLY A 81 5.23 11.68 -1.78
N ALA A 82 6.39 11.02 -1.61
CA ALA A 82 7.40 10.93 -2.65
C ALA A 82 6.86 10.18 -3.89
N MET A 83 6.84 10.84 -5.05
CA MET A 83 6.42 10.23 -6.31
C MET A 83 7.59 9.56 -7.02
N LEU A 84 7.39 8.33 -7.52
CA LEU A 84 8.34 7.74 -8.47
C LEU A 84 8.35 8.55 -9.77
N PRO A 85 9.49 8.66 -10.48
CA PRO A 85 9.50 9.05 -11.88
C PRO A 85 8.48 8.23 -12.69
N GLN A 86 7.82 8.86 -13.66
CA GLN A 86 6.69 8.24 -14.37
C GLN A 86 7.08 6.92 -15.05
N ASP A 87 8.26 6.87 -15.67
CA ASP A 87 8.80 5.67 -16.31
C ASP A 87 9.02 4.53 -15.30
N LYS A 88 9.46 4.85 -14.07
CA LYS A 88 9.65 3.87 -13.00
C LYS A 88 8.31 3.37 -12.44
N LEU A 89 7.32 4.25 -12.30
CA LEU A 89 5.97 3.86 -11.90
C LEU A 89 5.36 2.90 -12.95
N LEU A 90 5.44 3.25 -14.23
CA LEU A 90 4.94 2.41 -15.32
C LEU A 90 5.63 1.05 -15.36
N LYS A 91 6.97 1.00 -15.29
CA LYS A 91 7.72 -0.27 -15.23
C LYS A 91 7.34 -1.14 -14.04
N ARG A 92 7.03 -0.53 -12.89
CA ARG A 92 6.54 -1.26 -11.71
C ARG A 92 5.16 -1.85 -11.99
N LEU A 93 4.23 -1.04 -12.49
CA LEU A 93 2.87 -1.49 -12.78
C LEU A 93 2.83 -2.57 -13.86
N GLU A 94 3.67 -2.50 -14.89
CA GLU A 94 3.82 -3.56 -15.89
C GLU A 94 4.20 -4.90 -15.26
N ARG A 95 5.07 -4.90 -14.25
CA ARG A 95 5.44 -6.11 -13.50
C ARG A 95 4.26 -6.64 -12.70
N GLU A 96 3.55 -5.77 -11.97
CA GLU A 96 2.41 -6.17 -11.16
C GLU A 96 1.22 -6.64 -12.01
N GLU A 97 1.06 -6.10 -13.22
CA GLU A 97 0.12 -6.59 -14.22
C GLU A 97 0.46 -8.01 -14.69
N GLN A 98 1.75 -8.31 -14.90
CA GLN A 98 2.19 -9.68 -15.20
C GLN A 98 1.89 -10.63 -14.05
N GLU A 99 2.12 -10.21 -12.80
CA GLU A 99 1.76 -10.98 -11.60
C GLU A 99 0.25 -11.24 -11.54
N MET A 100 -0.59 -10.24 -11.80
CA MET A 100 -2.04 -10.41 -11.84
C MET A 100 -2.47 -11.40 -12.92
N ARG A 101 -1.90 -11.32 -14.13
CA ARG A 101 -2.19 -12.27 -15.23
C ARG A 101 -1.76 -13.70 -14.87
N GLN A 102 -0.61 -13.87 -14.22
CA GLN A 102 -0.13 -15.19 -13.76
C GLN A 102 -1.06 -15.81 -12.70
N GLN A 103 -1.74 -14.98 -11.90
CA GLN A 103 -2.75 -15.42 -10.94
C GLN A 103 -4.16 -15.57 -11.56
N GLY A 104 -4.30 -15.36 -12.87
CA GLY A 104 -5.56 -15.56 -13.59
C GLY A 104 -6.58 -14.44 -13.42
N TYR A 105 -6.17 -13.25 -12.95
CA TYR A 105 -7.09 -12.12 -12.84
C TYR A 105 -7.32 -11.45 -14.21
N GLU A 106 -8.57 -11.15 -14.50
CA GLU A 106 -8.97 -10.36 -15.65
C GLU A 106 -9.05 -8.88 -15.26
N PHE A 107 -8.45 -8.00 -16.06
CA PHE A 107 -8.51 -6.57 -15.81
C PHE A 107 -8.42 -5.74 -17.08
N VAL A 108 -9.02 -4.56 -17.02
CA VAL A 108 -8.87 -3.49 -18.00
C VAL A 108 -8.07 -2.36 -17.38
N ARG A 109 -7.05 -1.88 -18.08
CA ARG A 109 -6.22 -0.73 -17.69
C ARG A 109 -6.69 0.54 -18.42
N GLU A 110 -6.80 1.63 -17.69
CA GLU A 110 -7.08 2.98 -18.19
C GLU A 110 -6.01 3.95 -17.65
N GLU A 111 -5.37 4.71 -18.54
CA GLU A 111 -4.46 5.79 -18.14
C GLU A 111 -5.25 7.06 -17.87
N VAL A 112 -5.04 7.64 -16.69
CA VAL A 112 -5.89 8.72 -16.16
C VAL A 112 -5.12 10.03 -16.07
N TRP A 113 -3.94 10.02 -15.46
CA TRP A 113 -3.00 11.15 -15.31
C TRP A 113 -3.65 12.51 -15.02
N ARG A 114 -4.57 12.54 -14.05
CA ARG A 114 -5.28 13.77 -13.67
C ARG A 114 -5.81 13.69 -12.24
N GLN A 115 -6.15 14.86 -11.70
CA GLN A 115 -6.85 14.93 -10.43
C GLN A 115 -8.29 14.41 -10.55
N MET A 116 -8.70 13.63 -9.55
CA MET A 116 -10.06 13.13 -9.39
C MET A 116 -10.54 13.33 -7.96
N SER A 117 -11.84 13.54 -7.81
CA SER A 117 -12.48 13.67 -6.50
C SER A 117 -13.09 12.33 -6.07
N PHE A 118 -12.77 11.90 -4.85
CA PHE A 118 -13.24 10.65 -4.27
C PHE A 118 -14.03 10.91 -2.99
N PRO A 119 -15.17 10.22 -2.76
CA PRO A 119 -15.86 10.28 -1.47
C PRO A 119 -15.01 9.71 -0.35
N MET A 120 -14.96 10.41 0.78
CA MET A 120 -14.31 9.90 1.99
C MET A 120 -15.19 8.81 2.64
N VAL A 121 -14.59 7.67 2.98
CA VAL A 121 -15.34 6.50 3.50
C VAL A 121 -15.98 6.78 4.87
N TYR A 122 -15.29 7.51 5.76
CA TYR A 122 -15.72 7.69 7.16
C TYR A 122 -16.27 9.09 7.49
N SER A 123 -16.01 10.08 6.63
CA SER A 123 -16.43 11.48 6.82
C SER A 123 -17.29 11.96 5.65
N ALA A 124 -18.09 13.00 5.89
CA ALA A 124 -18.76 13.69 4.79
C ALA A 124 -17.73 14.53 4.04
N GLY A 125 -17.64 14.37 2.73
CA GLY A 125 -16.76 15.19 1.89
C GLY A 125 -16.12 14.41 0.73
N LEU A 126 -15.42 15.17 -0.10
CA LEU A 126 -14.60 14.67 -1.19
C LEU A 126 -13.14 14.96 -0.90
N GLU A 127 -12.26 14.03 -1.26
CA GLU A 127 -10.83 14.26 -1.34
C GLU A 127 -10.40 14.31 -2.81
N THR A 128 -9.61 15.30 -3.18
CA THR A 128 -9.03 15.41 -4.53
C THR A 128 -7.64 14.79 -4.52
N LEU A 129 -7.43 13.79 -5.40
CA LEU A 129 -6.20 13.02 -5.47
C LEU A 129 -5.70 12.95 -6.91
N ASP A 130 -4.37 12.96 -7.09
CA ASP A 130 -3.74 12.77 -8.40
C ASP A 130 -3.69 11.29 -8.76
N VAL A 131 -4.42 10.92 -9.81
CA VAL A 131 -4.60 9.53 -10.26
C VAL A 131 -3.74 9.29 -11.49
N ALA A 132 -2.92 8.24 -11.42
CA ALA A 132 -2.09 7.82 -12.54
C ALA A 132 -2.86 6.86 -13.46
N LEU A 133 -3.38 5.78 -12.89
CA LEU A 133 -4.09 4.73 -13.64
C LEU A 133 -5.35 4.26 -12.89
N ARG A 134 -6.28 3.69 -13.65
CA ARG A 134 -7.40 2.92 -13.13
C ARG A 134 -7.35 1.51 -13.70
N TYR A 135 -7.56 0.54 -12.82
CA TYR A 135 -7.78 -0.86 -13.20
C TYR A 135 -9.22 -1.23 -12.87
N VAL A 136 -9.96 -1.77 -13.83
CA VAL A 136 -11.23 -2.45 -13.56
C VAL A 136 -10.94 -3.94 -13.54
N VAL A 137 -11.02 -4.57 -12.38
CA VAL A 137 -10.62 -5.96 -12.17
C VAL A 137 -11.85 -6.81 -11.89
N THR A 138 -11.91 -7.97 -12.54
CA THR A 138 -12.92 -8.99 -12.33
C THR A 138 -12.27 -10.23 -11.70
N PHE A 139 -12.86 -10.74 -10.63
CA PHE A 139 -12.35 -11.89 -9.90
C PHE A 139 -13.47 -12.75 -9.32
N GLN A 140 -13.14 -14.01 -9.02
CA GLN A 140 -14.05 -14.94 -8.36
C GLN A 140 -13.80 -14.93 -6.85
N ALA A 141 -14.87 -14.81 -6.06
CA ALA A 141 -14.89 -14.92 -4.60
C ALA A 141 -16.30 -15.27 -4.15
N ARG A 142 -16.46 -16.18 -3.19
CA ARG A 142 -17.78 -16.55 -2.69
C ARG A 142 -18.37 -15.40 -1.87
N GLY A 143 -19.31 -14.67 -2.46
CA GLY A 143 -20.05 -13.57 -1.84
C GLY A 143 -21.55 -13.76 -1.98
N PHE A 144 -22.31 -12.71 -1.66
CA PHE A 144 -23.77 -12.76 -1.65
C PHE A 144 -24.38 -11.52 -2.27
N VAL A 145 -25.62 -11.63 -2.75
CA VAL A 145 -26.48 -10.53 -3.18
C VAL A 145 -27.86 -10.66 -2.53
N LEU A 146 -28.50 -9.53 -2.28
CA LEU A 146 -29.89 -9.49 -1.80
C LEU A 146 -30.83 -9.36 -3.01
N THR A 147 -31.68 -10.36 -3.20
CA THR A 147 -32.71 -10.40 -4.26
C THR A 147 -34.11 -10.32 -3.65
N LYS A 148 -35.14 -10.29 -4.49
CA LYS A 148 -36.53 -10.38 -4.03
C LYS A 148 -36.86 -11.72 -3.37
N LYS A 149 -36.09 -12.77 -3.66
CA LYS A 149 -36.29 -14.14 -3.13
C LYS A 149 -35.48 -14.39 -1.86
N GLY A 150 -34.60 -13.48 -1.48
CA GLY A 150 -33.72 -13.62 -0.33
C GLY A 150 -32.26 -13.38 -0.70
N VAL A 151 -31.36 -13.91 0.13
CA VAL A 151 -29.92 -13.80 -0.09
C VAL A 151 -29.45 -14.95 -0.98
N GLU A 152 -28.81 -14.63 -2.09
CA GLU A 152 -28.31 -15.59 -3.08
C GLU A 152 -26.79 -15.47 -3.22
N GLU A 153 -26.13 -16.57 -3.56
CA GLU A 153 -24.67 -16.60 -3.74
C GLU A 153 -24.26 -15.91 -5.05
N GLN A 154 -23.19 -15.12 -4.98
CA GLN A 154 -22.59 -14.41 -6.11
C GLN A 154 -21.08 -14.69 -6.10
N LEU A 155 -20.58 -15.33 -7.16
CA LEU A 155 -19.16 -15.69 -7.26
C LEU A 155 -18.32 -14.64 -7.97
N THR A 156 -18.87 -13.98 -8.99
CA THR A 156 -18.11 -13.04 -9.82
C THR A 156 -18.32 -11.61 -9.33
N HIS A 157 -17.21 -10.92 -9.09
CA HIS A 157 -17.19 -9.55 -8.57
C HIS A 157 -16.35 -8.65 -9.45
N THR A 158 -16.65 -7.36 -9.45
CA THR A 158 -15.88 -6.36 -10.19
C THR A 158 -15.64 -5.14 -9.34
N ALA A 159 -14.39 -4.66 -9.34
CA ALA A 159 -13.97 -3.48 -8.60
C ALA A 159 -13.01 -2.62 -9.44
N SER A 160 -13.15 -1.31 -9.31
CA SER A 160 -12.20 -0.32 -9.79
C SER A 160 -11.12 -0.06 -8.74
N ILE A 161 -9.86 -0.14 -9.14
CA ILE A 161 -8.68 0.24 -8.36
C ILE A 161 -8.05 1.46 -9.03
N TYR A 162 -8.08 2.59 -8.35
CA TYR A 162 -7.43 3.83 -8.76
C TYR A 162 -6.05 3.87 -8.14
N VAL A 163 -5.00 3.81 -8.96
CA VAL A 163 -3.60 3.92 -8.55
C VAL A 163 -3.22 5.39 -8.54
N LEU A 164 -2.78 5.88 -7.39
CA LEU A 164 -2.42 7.28 -7.19
C LEU A 164 -0.98 7.55 -7.63
N ARG A 165 -0.66 8.81 -7.94
CA ARG A 165 0.64 9.18 -8.50
C ARG A 165 1.82 8.84 -7.59
N TYR A 166 1.60 8.81 -6.28
CA TYR A 166 2.59 8.50 -5.27
C TYR A 166 2.70 6.99 -4.96
N TYR A 167 1.96 6.12 -5.66
CA TYR A 167 2.19 4.68 -5.65
C TYR A 167 3.66 4.37 -5.97
N PRO A 168 4.30 3.43 -5.25
CA PRO A 168 3.78 2.50 -4.24
C PRO A 168 3.92 2.98 -2.80
N TYR A 169 4.28 4.24 -2.56
CA TYR A 169 4.56 4.73 -1.21
C TYR A 169 3.28 5.29 -0.60
N PRO A 170 2.98 5.09 0.69
CA PRO A 170 1.88 5.80 1.32
C PRO A 170 2.21 7.31 1.38
N ASP A 171 1.18 8.14 1.38
CA ASP A 171 1.26 9.57 1.65
C ASP A 171 0.83 9.86 3.10
N PRO A 172 1.50 10.74 3.87
CA PRO A 172 1.20 10.94 5.28
C PRO A 172 -0.12 11.69 5.47
N LYS A 173 -0.54 12.47 4.47
CA LYS A 173 -1.78 13.25 4.47
C LYS A 173 -2.94 12.43 3.91
N HIS A 174 -2.71 11.70 2.82
CA HIS A 174 -3.75 11.00 2.05
C HIS A 174 -3.78 9.49 2.30
N GLY A 175 -2.84 8.96 3.07
CA GLY A 175 -2.76 7.56 3.45
C GLY A 175 -2.33 6.69 2.28
N ALA A 176 -3.16 5.73 1.91
CA ALA A 176 -2.75 4.70 0.97
C ALA A 176 -2.67 5.20 -0.47
N PRO A 177 -1.74 4.64 -1.28
CA PRO A 177 -1.51 5.07 -2.65
C PRO A 177 -2.55 4.58 -3.67
N MET A 178 -3.75 4.26 -3.21
CA MET A 178 -4.82 3.76 -4.05
C MET A 178 -6.19 4.04 -3.45
N ARG A 179 -7.21 4.02 -4.32
CA ARG A 179 -8.63 4.02 -3.93
C ARG A 179 -9.36 2.88 -4.62
N ILE A 180 -10.35 2.30 -3.94
CA ILE A 180 -11.08 1.13 -4.44
C ILE A 180 -12.56 1.47 -4.44
N PHE A 181 -13.22 1.17 -5.55
CA PHE A 181 -14.66 1.30 -5.71
C PHE A 181 -15.24 0.01 -6.24
N TRP A 182 -16.26 -0.49 -5.56
CA TRP A 182 -17.00 -1.66 -6.00
C TRP A 182 -17.90 -1.30 -7.19
N GLU A 183 -17.94 -2.17 -8.20
CA GLU A 183 -18.69 -1.94 -9.44
C GLU A 183 -19.88 -2.91 -9.59
N SER A 184 -19.76 -4.15 -9.08
CA SER A 184 -20.80 -5.16 -9.15
C SER A 184 -21.84 -5.03 -8.03
N ASN A 185 -22.92 -5.83 -8.10
CA ASN A 185 -23.84 -5.96 -6.98
C ASN A 185 -23.16 -6.76 -5.86
N ILE A 186 -23.49 -6.45 -4.60
CA ILE A 186 -23.04 -7.22 -3.44
C ILE A 186 -23.89 -6.91 -2.21
N PHE A 187 -24.14 -7.91 -1.37
CA PHE A 187 -24.76 -7.77 -0.06
C PHE A 187 -23.71 -8.05 1.01
N HIS A 188 -23.11 -6.98 1.57
CA HIS A 188 -21.93 -7.08 2.42
C HIS A 188 -21.86 -5.97 3.48
N PRO A 189 -21.40 -6.24 4.72
CA PRO A 189 -21.28 -5.23 5.78
C PRO A 189 -20.25 -4.14 5.47
N ASN A 190 -19.16 -4.50 4.80
CA ASN A 190 -17.98 -3.63 4.58
C ASN A 190 -17.81 -3.17 3.12
N ILE A 191 -18.72 -3.55 2.22
CA ILE A 191 -18.67 -3.22 0.80
C ILE A 191 -20.07 -2.78 0.39
N CYS A 192 -20.18 -1.57 -0.16
CA CYS A 192 -21.43 -1.06 -0.73
C CYS A 192 -21.56 -1.52 -2.19
N PRO A 193 -22.76 -1.90 -2.66
CA PRO A 193 -23.01 -2.16 -4.07
C PRO A 193 -22.50 -1.04 -4.99
N GLY A 194 -22.13 -1.40 -6.21
CA GLY A 194 -21.74 -0.42 -7.21
C GLY A 194 -22.88 0.53 -7.62
N PRO A 195 -22.58 1.68 -8.23
CA PRO A 195 -23.57 2.70 -8.61
C PRO A 195 -24.71 2.18 -9.49
N ARG A 196 -24.44 1.23 -10.39
CA ARG A 196 -25.47 0.61 -11.25
C ARG A 196 -26.51 -0.20 -10.46
N TYR A 197 -26.22 -0.55 -9.21
CA TYR A 197 -27.05 -1.34 -8.33
C TYR A 197 -27.61 -0.51 -7.16
N GLY A 198 -27.56 0.82 -7.27
CA GLY A 198 -28.14 1.75 -6.28
C GLY A 198 -27.28 2.01 -5.04
N GLY A 199 -26.05 1.48 -5.00
CA GLY A 199 -25.06 1.84 -3.98
C GLY A 199 -24.08 2.92 -4.46
N ASN A 200 -23.02 3.16 -3.70
CA ASN A 200 -21.97 4.12 -4.03
C ASN A 200 -20.58 3.49 -4.20
N GLY A 201 -20.50 2.15 -4.17
CA GLY A 201 -19.27 1.40 -4.36
C GLY A 201 -18.23 1.55 -3.24
N LEU A 202 -18.55 2.19 -2.11
CA LEU A 202 -17.59 2.36 -1.03
C LEU A 202 -17.13 1.01 -0.46
N VAL A 203 -15.82 0.89 -0.22
CA VAL A 203 -15.20 -0.26 0.42
C VAL A 203 -14.54 0.20 1.72
N CYS A 204 -14.78 -0.51 2.82
CA CYS A 204 -14.14 -0.23 4.11
C CYS A 204 -12.62 -0.46 4.00
N TRP A 205 -11.85 0.61 4.21
CA TRP A 205 -10.40 0.62 4.05
C TRP A 205 -9.63 -0.03 5.21
N LYS A 206 -10.27 -0.29 6.37
CA LYS A 206 -9.55 -0.72 7.59
C LYS A 206 -8.74 -2.02 7.43
N MET A 207 -9.09 -2.86 6.46
CA MET A 207 -8.38 -4.12 6.17
C MET A 207 -7.10 -3.96 5.33
N ILE A 208 -6.82 -2.77 4.77
CA ILE A 208 -5.67 -2.50 3.89
C ILE A 208 -4.60 -1.64 4.61
N ARG A 209 -4.66 -1.56 5.95
CA ARG A 209 -3.81 -0.64 6.75
C ARG A 209 -2.34 -1.04 6.83
N GLU A 210 -1.99 -2.31 6.65
CA GLU A 210 -0.59 -2.75 6.68
C GLU A 210 0.03 -2.68 5.29
N TRP A 211 0.23 -1.45 4.82
CA TRP A 211 0.98 -1.20 3.60
C TRP A 211 2.47 -1.51 3.83
N GLY A 212 2.85 -2.75 3.60
CA GLY A 212 4.24 -3.23 3.68
C GLY A 212 5.04 -3.02 2.39
N LYS A 213 6.36 -3.19 2.47
CA LYS A 213 7.28 -3.08 1.32
C LYS A 213 6.97 -4.07 0.18
N ASN A 214 6.20 -5.12 0.45
CA ASN A 214 5.88 -6.21 -0.50
C ASN A 214 4.44 -6.14 -1.04
N PHE A 215 3.73 -5.03 -0.84
CA PHE A 215 2.38 -4.87 -1.39
C PHE A 215 2.41 -4.72 -2.91
N SER A 216 1.52 -5.42 -3.62
CA SER A 216 1.26 -5.32 -5.06
C SER A 216 -0.23 -5.39 -5.40
N LEU A 217 -0.61 -5.05 -6.64
CA LEU A 217 -1.99 -5.15 -7.14
C LEU A 217 -2.57 -6.57 -6.97
N SER A 218 -1.76 -7.62 -7.17
CA SER A 218 -2.22 -9.00 -6.99
C SER A 218 -2.55 -9.30 -5.52
N THR A 219 -1.73 -8.82 -4.58
CA THR A 219 -2.02 -8.94 -3.14
C THR A 219 -3.26 -8.15 -2.73
N LEU A 220 -3.52 -7.01 -3.37
CA LEU A 220 -4.75 -6.25 -3.14
C LEU A 220 -5.98 -7.02 -3.59
N VAL A 221 -5.97 -7.54 -4.83
CA VAL A 221 -7.10 -8.31 -5.37
C VAL A 221 -7.37 -9.52 -4.50
N ARG A 222 -6.32 -10.20 -4.02
CA ARG A 222 -6.46 -11.29 -3.05
C ARG A 222 -7.08 -10.82 -1.73
N GLY A 223 -6.69 -9.64 -1.23
CA GLY A 223 -7.32 -9.02 -0.06
C GLY A 223 -8.79 -8.72 -0.26
N LEU A 224 -9.20 -8.29 -1.47
CA LEU A 224 -10.61 -8.07 -1.81
C LEU A 224 -11.39 -9.40 -1.87
N GLN A 225 -10.82 -10.47 -2.43
CA GLN A 225 -11.44 -11.79 -2.38
C GLN A 225 -11.69 -12.24 -0.94
N LEU A 226 -10.66 -12.11 -0.09
CA LEU A 226 -10.77 -12.45 1.33
C LEU A 226 -11.81 -11.59 2.04
N LEU A 227 -11.95 -10.30 1.68
CA LEU A 227 -13.00 -9.44 2.25
C LEU A 227 -14.39 -9.97 1.91
N VAL A 228 -14.62 -10.32 0.64
CA VAL A 228 -15.91 -10.86 0.17
C VAL A 228 -16.25 -12.17 0.87
N GLU A 229 -15.27 -13.06 1.01
CA GLU A 229 -15.44 -14.38 1.61
C GLU A 229 -15.55 -14.35 3.14
N ASN A 230 -15.04 -13.29 3.78
CA ASN A 230 -15.03 -13.13 5.23
C ASN A 230 -15.62 -11.77 5.64
N PRO A 231 -16.95 -11.59 5.50
CA PRO A 231 -17.64 -10.39 5.95
C PRO A 231 -17.34 -10.08 7.42
N ASN A 232 -17.12 -8.81 7.75
CA ASN A 232 -16.90 -8.37 9.13
C ASN A 232 -18.08 -7.51 9.64
N PRO A 233 -19.09 -8.11 10.29
CA PRO A 233 -20.24 -7.39 10.82
C PRO A 233 -19.92 -6.52 12.05
N GLU A 234 -18.72 -6.63 12.63
CA GLU A 234 -18.30 -5.79 13.77
C GLU A 234 -17.76 -4.42 13.34
N ASP A 235 -17.49 -4.22 12.05
CA ASP A 235 -16.98 -2.96 11.51
C ASP A 235 -17.67 -2.53 10.20
N PRO A 236 -19.01 -2.37 10.21
CA PRO A 236 -19.77 -2.12 9.00
C PRO A 236 -19.64 -0.68 8.50
N LEU A 237 -20.00 -0.46 7.23
CA LEU A 237 -20.28 0.86 6.68
C LEU A 237 -21.61 1.39 7.26
N SER A 238 -21.57 1.86 8.50
CA SER A 238 -22.75 2.12 9.34
C SER A 238 -23.71 3.20 8.82
N LYS A 239 -23.24 4.06 7.92
CA LYS A 239 -24.06 5.10 7.26
C LYS A 239 -24.82 4.60 6.04
N ILE A 240 -24.61 3.34 5.63
CA ILE A 240 -25.19 2.76 4.41
C ILE A 240 -26.24 1.70 4.81
N PRO A 241 -27.54 1.94 4.54
CA PRO A 241 -28.62 1.05 5.00
C PRO A 241 -28.48 -0.41 4.55
N ILE A 242 -28.11 -0.67 3.30
CA ILE A 242 -27.94 -2.04 2.79
C ILE A 242 -26.77 -2.77 3.48
N CYS A 243 -25.70 -2.06 3.83
CA CYS A 243 -24.59 -2.62 4.60
C CYS A 243 -25.03 -2.96 6.03
N MET A 244 -25.88 -2.15 6.65
CA MET A 244 -26.44 -2.44 7.98
C MET A 244 -27.42 -3.63 7.97
N GLN A 245 -28.19 -3.80 6.88
CA GLN A 245 -28.99 -5.02 6.69
C GLN A 245 -28.08 -6.25 6.55
N ALA A 246 -26.99 -6.15 5.78
CA ALA A 246 -26.01 -7.22 5.67
C ALA A 246 -25.37 -7.55 7.03
N THR A 247 -25.07 -6.54 7.85
CA THR A 247 -24.57 -6.72 9.22
C THR A 247 -25.51 -7.58 10.06
N ALA A 248 -26.80 -7.25 10.09
CA ALA A 248 -27.78 -8.03 10.85
C ALA A 248 -27.85 -9.47 10.34
N PHE A 249 -27.92 -9.65 9.02
CA PHE A 249 -27.96 -10.96 8.39
C PHE A 249 -26.75 -11.84 8.75
N PHE A 250 -25.52 -11.33 8.63
CA PHE A 250 -24.32 -12.12 8.93
C PHE A 250 -24.12 -12.38 10.42
N LYS A 251 -24.65 -11.53 11.31
CA LYS A 251 -24.71 -11.82 12.75
C LYS A 251 -25.63 -12.99 13.08
N GLU A 252 -26.75 -13.10 12.36
CA GLU A 252 -27.68 -14.22 12.50
C GLU A 252 -27.20 -15.49 11.77
N ASN A 253 -26.34 -15.34 10.75
CA ASN A 253 -25.88 -16.42 9.89
C ASN A 253 -24.34 -16.55 9.86
N PRO A 254 -23.67 -16.76 11.01
CA PRO A 254 -22.21 -16.75 11.08
C PRO A 254 -21.54 -17.88 10.28
N HIS A 255 -22.25 -18.98 10.02
CA HIS A 255 -21.77 -20.10 9.21
C HIS A 255 -21.57 -19.76 7.72
N LEU A 256 -22.12 -18.63 7.26
CA LEU A 256 -21.93 -18.13 5.89
C LEU A 256 -20.64 -17.32 5.72
N MET A 257 -20.00 -16.93 6.83
CA MET A 257 -18.70 -16.27 6.82
C MET A 257 -17.61 -17.34 6.76
N GLY A 258 -16.56 -17.11 5.97
CA GLY A 258 -15.41 -18.01 5.92
C GLY A 258 -14.79 -18.17 7.32
N SER A 259 -14.34 -19.39 7.65
CA SER A 259 -13.59 -19.63 8.87
C SER A 259 -12.17 -19.09 8.69
N MET A 260 -11.93 -17.81 8.97
CA MET A 260 -10.58 -17.38 9.28
C MET A 260 -10.19 -18.02 10.62
N GLN A 261 -9.61 -19.23 10.58
CA GLN A 261 -8.67 -19.60 11.64
C GLN A 261 -7.54 -18.58 11.54
N ALA A 262 -7.51 -17.63 12.47
CA ALA A 262 -6.29 -16.87 12.70
C ALA A 262 -5.15 -17.90 12.83
N PRO A 263 -4.03 -17.78 12.09
CA PRO A 263 -2.89 -18.62 12.39
C PRO A 263 -2.61 -18.41 13.87
N ALA A 264 -2.62 -19.51 14.64
CA ALA A 264 -2.37 -19.45 16.07
C ALA A 264 -1.10 -18.64 16.26
N GLY A 265 -1.24 -17.41 16.77
CA GLY A 265 -0.12 -16.51 16.99
C GLY A 265 0.78 -17.17 18.01
N GLY A 266 1.79 -17.89 17.52
CA GLY A 266 2.82 -18.47 18.35
C GLY A 266 3.43 -17.33 19.13
N ARG A 267 3.30 -17.38 20.46
CA ARG A 267 4.06 -16.47 21.33
C ARG A 267 5.53 -16.57 20.94
N PRO A 268 6.25 -15.46 20.73
CA PRO A 268 7.68 -15.50 20.50
C PRO A 268 8.34 -16.28 21.64
N ARG A 269 9.09 -17.33 21.30
CA ARG A 269 9.99 -18.00 22.25
C ARG A 269 11.38 -17.42 22.06
N VAL A 270 12.00 -17.02 23.16
CA VAL A 270 13.43 -16.74 23.22
C VAL A 270 14.13 -18.09 23.00
N VAL A 271 14.99 -18.12 21.98
CA VAL A 271 15.91 -19.23 21.76
C VAL A 271 17.23 -18.77 22.36
N GLU A 272 17.68 -19.45 23.41
CA GLU A 272 19.06 -19.33 23.92
C GLU A 272 20.05 -19.97 22.94
#